data_AF-A0A195CUT9-F1
#
_entry.id   AF-A0A195CUT9-F1
#
_cell.length_a   1.000
_cell.length_b   1.000
_cell.length_c   1.000
_cell.angle_alpha   90.00
_cell.angle_beta   90.00
_cell.angle_gamma   90.00
#
_symmetry.space_group_name_H-M   'P 1'
#
loop_
_entity.id
_entity.type
_entity.pdbx_description
1 polymer ?
#
loop_
_entity_poly.entity_id
_entity_poly.type
_entity_poly.pdbx_seq_one_letter_code
_entity_poly.pdbx_strand_id
1 'polypeptide(L)'
;MIVLVTIFYNEFLVYEVQKLEWTMRECSECVKILLVADPQILGEKYENYFGSWIARWDSDRYLEKTFSRALKFSQPHVIAFLGDLMDEGHIANAEDFERYKRRLDSIFSMPDDIMKIYLPGDNDIGGEDDRVSSNIHKRFNFAYTQPDTLVYKTVTFFKVNRLTRTIPEAPKDAFLNDYAERNTTNVILSHVPLLSTPGSFVQNVLKELSPQVIFTAHEHKAKHISLDTATDQLSDIWILSPYETLLYQLRMDVGDIHEVQIPTCSYRMGTPHMGYGLAYIDTQEKTVEFTILWLPDRFPLLRAYIVVGILVVILAICFFVSGCCVKSYATYNRLPPV
;
A
#
# COMPACT_ATOMS: atom_id res chain seq x y z
N MET A 1 21.77 25.95 9.07
CA MET A 1 21.44 24.96 10.12
C MET A 1 20.00 24.45 9.97
N ILE A 2 18.98 25.32 9.99
CA ILE A 2 17.56 24.90 9.92
C ILE A 2 17.22 24.01 8.70
N VAL A 3 17.69 24.37 7.50
CA VAL A 3 17.49 23.57 6.28
C VAL A 3 18.05 22.15 6.43
N LEU A 4 19.25 22.01 6.98
CA LEU A 4 19.90 20.70 7.17
C LEU A 4 19.14 19.84 8.20
N VAL A 5 18.66 20.46 9.28
CA VAL A 5 17.86 19.78 10.30
C VAL A 5 16.54 19.30 9.70
N THR A 6 15.84 20.14 8.91
CA THR A 6 14.61 19.77 8.22
C THR A 6 14.82 18.62 7.25
N ILE A 7 15.88 18.67 6.43
CA ILE A 7 16.21 17.58 5.50
C ILE A 7 16.51 16.30 6.29
N PHE A 8 17.34 16.37 7.33
CA PHE A 8 17.69 15.20 8.14
C PHE A 8 16.46 14.57 8.79
N TYR A 9 15.59 15.38 9.37
CA TYR A 9 14.37 14.89 10.00
C TYR A 9 13.42 14.26 8.97
N ASN A 10 13.06 15.02 7.93
CA ASN A 10 12.06 14.63 6.94
C ASN A 10 12.49 13.46 6.05
N GLU A 11 13.79 13.32 5.77
CA GLU A 11 14.29 12.31 4.84
C GLU A 11 14.87 11.07 5.50
N PHE A 12 15.15 11.13 6.80
CA PHE A 12 15.82 10.04 7.53
C PHE A 12 15.18 9.76 8.89
N LEU A 13 15.27 10.69 9.85
CA LEU A 13 14.93 10.39 11.25
C LEU A 13 13.47 9.98 11.43
N VAL A 14 12.53 10.63 10.75
CA VAL A 14 11.10 10.34 10.89
C VAL A 14 10.75 8.88 10.56
N TYR A 15 11.42 8.30 9.55
CA TYR A 15 11.18 6.90 9.15
C TYR A 15 11.74 5.91 10.17
N GLU A 16 12.89 6.22 10.78
CA GLU A 16 13.48 5.36 11.81
C GLU A 16 12.68 5.42 13.11
N VAL A 17 12.14 6.60 13.46
CA VAL A 17 11.25 6.75 14.62
C VAL A 17 9.96 5.99 14.40
N GLN A 18 9.31 6.15 13.24
CA GLN A 18 8.04 5.47 12.94
C GLN A 18 8.18 3.94 13.04
N LYS A 19 9.30 3.39 12.58
CA LYS A 19 9.58 1.97 12.64
C LYS A 19 9.58 1.41 14.08
N LEU A 20 9.93 2.22 15.09
CA LEU A 20 9.95 1.79 16.49
C LEU A 20 8.55 1.50 17.04
N GLU A 21 7.50 2.01 16.40
CA GLU A 21 6.12 1.76 16.79
C GLU A 21 5.61 0.41 16.25
N TRP A 22 6.27 -0.15 15.23
CA TRP A 22 5.82 -1.39 14.60
C TRP A 22 5.94 -2.60 15.53
N THR A 23 4.87 -3.37 15.59
CA THR A 23 4.81 -4.62 16.35
C THR A 23 5.10 -5.80 15.44
N MET A 24 5.90 -6.75 15.93
CA MET A 24 6.21 -8.00 15.25
C MET A 24 5.93 -9.18 16.17
N ARG A 25 5.47 -10.29 15.58
CA ARG A 25 5.44 -11.59 16.23
C ARG A 25 6.58 -12.45 15.70
N GLU A 26 7.39 -12.99 16.60
CA GLU A 26 8.28 -14.08 16.27
C GLU A 26 7.47 -15.37 16.11
N CYS A 27 7.60 -16.01 14.96
CA CYS A 27 6.83 -17.18 14.64
C CYS A 27 7.58 -18.04 13.61
N SER A 28 7.91 -19.27 13.98
CA SER A 28 8.70 -20.20 13.17
C SER A 28 7.85 -21.03 12.20
N GLU A 29 6.64 -21.41 12.61
CA GLU A 29 5.79 -22.33 11.85
C GLU A 29 4.65 -21.65 11.06
N CYS A 30 4.58 -20.31 11.05
CA CYS A 30 3.58 -19.58 10.27
C CYS A 30 4.07 -19.08 8.91
N VAL A 31 3.10 -18.64 8.10
CA VAL A 31 3.35 -17.89 6.88
C VAL A 31 3.22 -16.39 7.16
N LYS A 32 4.33 -15.65 7.00
CA LYS A 32 4.38 -14.18 7.09
C LYS A 32 4.06 -13.56 5.75
N ILE A 33 3.07 -12.68 5.72
CA ILE A 33 2.60 -12.02 4.50
C ILE A 33 2.71 -10.52 4.70
N LEU A 34 3.43 -9.84 3.80
CA LEU A 34 3.39 -8.38 3.69
C LEU A 34 2.38 -8.00 2.60
N LEU A 35 1.44 -7.13 2.95
CA LEU A 35 0.35 -6.69 2.10
C LEU A 35 0.61 -5.25 1.67
N VAL A 36 0.69 -5.02 0.36
CA VAL A 36 0.96 -3.74 -0.26
C VAL A 36 -0.30 -3.30 -1.00
N ALA A 37 -0.97 -2.26 -0.52
CA ALA A 37 -2.20 -1.74 -1.11
C ALA A 37 -1.97 -0.37 -1.73
N ASP A 38 -2.58 -0.16 -2.91
CA ASP A 38 -2.67 1.11 -3.62
C ASP A 38 -1.35 1.92 -3.68
N PRO A 39 -0.23 1.37 -4.18
CA PRO A 39 0.97 2.18 -4.43
C PRO A 39 0.69 3.38 -5.35
N GLN A 40 -0.14 3.16 -6.37
CA GLN A 40 -0.55 4.09 -7.42
C GLN A 40 0.58 5.03 -7.82
N ILE A 41 1.65 4.44 -8.36
CA ILE A 41 2.78 5.24 -8.83
C ILE A 41 2.27 6.24 -9.88
N LEU A 42 2.67 7.50 -9.72
CA LEU A 42 2.14 8.64 -10.49
C LEU A 42 2.39 8.48 -12.00
N GLY A 43 1.37 8.70 -12.81
CA GLY A 43 1.54 8.66 -14.27
C GLY A 43 2.38 9.80 -14.85
N GLU A 44 2.55 9.75 -16.16
CA GLU A 44 3.23 10.77 -16.96
C GLU A 44 2.27 11.51 -17.89
N LYS A 45 1.07 10.96 -18.15
CA LYS A 45 0.16 11.47 -19.18
C LYS A 45 -0.76 12.56 -18.68
N TYR A 46 -1.49 12.30 -17.60
CA TYR A 46 -2.42 13.26 -16.96
C TYR A 46 -1.75 14.03 -15.83
N GLU A 47 -0.74 13.45 -15.19
CA GLU A 47 0.09 14.13 -14.19
C GLU A 47 1.25 14.91 -14.85
N ASN A 48 0.94 15.80 -15.80
CA ASN A 48 1.94 16.47 -16.67
C ASN A 48 2.14 17.97 -16.40
N TYR A 49 1.72 18.47 -15.24
CA TYR A 49 1.90 19.87 -14.84
C TYR A 49 3.37 20.24 -14.56
N PHE A 50 3.67 21.54 -14.55
CA PHE A 50 5.00 22.05 -14.23
C PHE A 50 5.43 21.62 -12.81
N GLY A 51 6.50 20.85 -12.72
CA GLY A 51 6.99 20.29 -11.44
C GLY A 51 6.45 18.90 -11.10
N SER A 52 5.61 18.29 -11.95
CA SER A 52 5.13 16.90 -11.77
C SER A 52 6.26 15.87 -11.61
N TRP A 53 7.43 16.12 -12.20
CA TRP A 53 8.62 15.28 -12.03
C TRP A 53 9.14 15.27 -10.59
N ILE A 54 8.96 16.36 -9.82
CA ILE A 54 9.28 16.42 -8.39
C ILE A 54 8.27 15.58 -7.60
N ALA A 55 6.98 15.69 -7.93
CA ALA A 55 5.95 14.89 -7.26
C ALA A 55 6.16 13.38 -7.49
N ARG A 56 6.47 12.98 -8.73
CA ARG A 56 6.88 11.61 -9.07
C ARG A 56 8.11 11.18 -8.27
N TRP A 57 9.17 11.98 -8.30
CA TRP A 57 10.41 11.69 -7.59
C TRP A 57 10.22 11.55 -6.06
N ASP A 58 9.40 12.42 -5.45
CA ASP A 58 9.11 12.37 -4.01
C ASP A 58 8.29 11.13 -3.65
N SER A 59 7.25 10.85 -4.44
CA SER A 59 6.35 9.71 -4.23
C SER A 59 7.10 8.37 -4.37
N ASP A 60 7.86 8.21 -5.46
CA ASP A 60 8.65 7.01 -5.71
C ASP A 60 9.66 6.76 -4.58
N ARG A 61 10.35 7.81 -4.12
CA ARG A 61 11.31 7.71 -3.01
C ARG A 61 10.65 7.44 -1.67
N TYR A 62 9.47 8.02 -1.42
CA TYR A 62 8.71 7.74 -0.21
C TYR A 62 8.37 6.25 -0.16
N LEU A 63 7.76 5.72 -1.23
CA LEU A 63 7.41 4.31 -1.36
C LEU A 63 8.63 3.40 -1.23
N GLU A 64 9.74 3.71 -1.89
CA GLU A 64 10.97 2.91 -1.83
C GLU A 64 11.53 2.88 -0.38
N LYS A 65 11.55 4.03 0.30
CA LYS A 65 12.05 4.14 1.68
C LYS A 65 11.18 3.40 2.68
N THR A 66 9.86 3.49 2.55
CA THR A 66 8.93 2.85 3.47
C THR A 66 8.85 1.35 3.22
N PHE A 67 8.78 0.93 1.96
CA PHE A 67 8.76 -0.48 1.57
C PHE A 67 10.04 -1.20 1.97
N SER A 68 11.23 -0.66 1.66
CA SER A 68 12.50 -1.30 2.04
C SER A 68 12.64 -1.51 3.55
N ARG A 69 12.10 -0.60 4.35
CA ARG A 69 12.05 -0.73 5.82
C ARG A 69 11.03 -1.78 6.25
N ALA A 70 9.83 -1.76 5.69
CA ALA A 70 8.78 -2.74 5.98
C ALA A 70 9.24 -4.16 5.62
N LEU A 71 9.88 -4.32 4.46
CA LEU A 71 10.47 -5.57 3.98
C LEU A 71 11.56 -6.08 4.93
N LYS A 72 12.53 -5.22 5.28
CA LYS A 72 13.61 -5.58 6.21
C LYS A 72 13.10 -5.91 7.60
N PHE A 73 12.07 -5.22 8.05
CA PHE A 73 11.43 -5.46 9.35
C PHE A 73 10.70 -6.80 9.34
N SER A 74 9.73 -6.99 8.44
CA SER A 74 8.84 -8.15 8.44
C SER A 74 9.49 -9.47 8.01
N GLN A 75 10.50 -9.41 7.12
CA GLN A 75 11.11 -10.59 6.50
C GLN A 75 10.05 -11.59 6.00
N PRO A 76 9.15 -11.16 5.10
CA PRO A 76 7.96 -11.92 4.77
C PRO A 76 8.32 -13.11 3.87
N HIS A 77 7.48 -14.14 3.92
CA HIS A 77 7.54 -15.26 2.98
C HIS A 77 6.79 -14.96 1.68
N VAL A 78 5.72 -14.18 1.79
CA VAL A 78 4.84 -13.80 0.69
C VAL A 78 4.63 -12.29 0.71
N ILE A 79 4.63 -11.66 -0.46
CA ILE A 79 4.21 -10.27 -0.64
C ILE A 79 3.06 -10.24 -1.63
N ALA A 80 1.92 -9.72 -1.19
CA ALA A 80 0.75 -9.53 -2.04
C ALA A 80 0.52 -8.04 -2.30
N PHE A 81 0.56 -7.66 -3.58
CA PHE A 81 0.18 -6.36 -4.07
C PHE A 81 -1.30 -6.38 -4.44
N LEU A 82 -2.12 -5.67 -3.66
CA LEU A 82 -3.58 -5.75 -3.66
C LEU A 82 -4.26 -4.84 -4.69
N GLY A 83 -3.60 -4.58 -5.81
CA GLY A 83 -4.13 -3.70 -6.86
C GLY A 83 -3.69 -2.26 -6.76
N ASP A 84 -4.10 -1.51 -7.78
CA ASP A 84 -3.80 -0.10 -7.97
C ASP A 84 -2.30 0.17 -7.91
N LEU A 85 -1.55 -0.61 -8.70
CA LEU A 85 -0.10 -0.51 -8.77
C LEU A 85 0.31 0.80 -9.43
N MET A 86 -0.41 1.18 -10.49
CA MET A 86 -0.17 2.37 -11.29
C MET A 86 -1.44 3.22 -11.32
N ASP A 87 -1.26 4.53 -11.27
CA ASP A 87 -2.37 5.48 -11.41
C ASP A 87 -3.02 5.44 -12.81
N GLU A 88 -2.20 5.33 -13.84
CA GLU A 88 -2.64 5.42 -15.24
C GLU A 88 -2.55 4.08 -15.96
N GLY A 89 -2.53 2.96 -15.23
CA GLY A 89 -2.29 1.64 -15.79
C GLY A 89 -3.29 1.26 -16.88
N HIS A 90 -4.56 1.64 -16.72
CA HIS A 90 -5.64 1.31 -17.65
C HIS A 90 -5.59 2.09 -18.98
N ILE A 91 -5.12 3.34 -18.95
CA ILE A 91 -5.01 4.22 -20.14
C ILE A 91 -3.64 4.18 -20.82
N ALA A 92 -2.63 3.60 -20.15
CA ALA A 92 -1.26 3.58 -20.64
C ALA A 92 -1.16 2.80 -21.96
N ASN A 93 -0.41 3.36 -22.91
CA ASN A 93 0.04 2.60 -24.07
C ASN A 93 1.12 1.59 -23.65
N ALA A 94 1.56 0.73 -24.58
CA ALA A 94 2.53 -0.33 -24.25
C ALA A 94 3.86 0.22 -23.71
N GLU A 95 4.35 1.33 -24.25
CA GLU A 95 5.62 1.94 -23.86
C GLU A 95 5.52 2.60 -22.49
N ASP A 96 4.47 3.40 -22.25
CA ASP A 96 4.21 4.06 -20.97
C ASP A 96 4.05 3.01 -19.86
N PHE A 97 3.28 1.95 -20.14
CA PHE A 97 3.07 0.88 -19.18
C PHE A 97 4.36 0.13 -18.86
N GLU A 98 5.22 -0.13 -19.84
CA GLU A 98 6.52 -0.73 -19.61
C GLU A 98 7.42 0.16 -18.74
N ARG A 99 7.44 1.48 -18.99
CA ARG A 99 8.16 2.44 -18.13
C ARG A 99 7.63 2.43 -16.70
N TYR A 100 6.31 2.49 -16.53
CA TYR A 100 5.69 2.44 -15.21
C TYR A 100 6.01 1.14 -14.49
N LYS A 101 5.93 -0.01 -15.19
CA LYS A 101 6.28 -1.31 -14.62
C LYS A 101 7.73 -1.35 -14.13
N ARG A 102 8.69 -0.91 -14.97
CA ARG A 102 10.11 -0.86 -14.56
C ARG A 102 10.32 0.03 -13.34
N ARG A 103 9.58 1.15 -13.24
CA ARG A 103 9.65 2.05 -12.09
C ARG A 103 9.07 1.39 -10.84
N LEU A 104 7.92 0.73 -10.96
CA LEU A 104 7.32 -0.07 -9.88
C LEU A 104 8.28 -1.16 -9.38
N ASP A 105 8.87 -1.94 -10.30
CA ASP A 105 9.83 -3.00 -9.98
C ASP A 105 11.07 -2.45 -9.23
N SER A 106 11.50 -1.23 -9.58
CA SER A 106 12.62 -0.55 -8.89
C SER A 106 12.24 -0.10 -7.48
N ILE A 107 11.05 0.48 -7.29
CA ILE A 107 10.56 0.97 -6.00
C ILE A 107 10.37 -0.20 -5.02
N PHE A 108 9.80 -1.29 -5.53
CA PHE A 108 9.46 -2.49 -4.76
C PHE A 108 10.49 -3.61 -4.98
N SER A 109 11.77 -3.25 -5.00
CA SER A 109 12.87 -4.20 -5.12
C SER A 109 12.93 -5.13 -3.90
N MET A 110 13.00 -6.43 -4.15
CA MET A 110 12.92 -7.48 -3.13
C MET A 110 13.62 -8.75 -3.62
N PRO A 111 14.10 -9.61 -2.69
CA PRO A 111 14.67 -10.91 -3.03
C PRO A 111 13.73 -11.80 -3.87
N ASP A 112 14.31 -12.68 -4.68
CA ASP A 112 13.57 -13.57 -5.59
C ASP A 112 12.99 -14.82 -4.91
N ASP A 113 13.46 -15.16 -3.71
CA ASP A 113 12.95 -16.27 -2.90
C ASP A 113 11.61 -15.96 -2.22
N ILE A 114 11.22 -14.68 -2.19
CA ILE A 114 9.91 -14.24 -1.70
C ILE A 114 8.85 -14.49 -2.78
N MET A 115 7.75 -15.16 -2.41
CA MET A 115 6.60 -15.32 -3.31
C MET A 115 5.91 -13.98 -3.52
N LYS A 116 5.76 -13.56 -4.78
CA LYS A 116 5.13 -12.30 -5.17
C LYS A 116 3.73 -12.59 -5.71
N ILE A 117 2.71 -11.85 -5.31
CA ILE A 117 1.35 -11.96 -5.85
C ILE A 117 0.89 -10.57 -6.29
N TYR A 118 0.51 -10.40 -7.54
CA TYR A 118 -0.01 -9.15 -8.08
C TYR A 118 -1.47 -9.29 -8.47
N LEU A 119 -2.30 -8.40 -7.93
CA LEU A 119 -3.68 -8.20 -8.35
C LEU A 119 -3.77 -6.87 -9.09
N PRO A 120 -4.68 -6.74 -10.07
CA PRO A 120 -5.02 -5.44 -10.63
C PRO A 120 -6.08 -4.74 -9.79
N GLY A 121 -5.98 -3.41 -9.69
CA GLY A 121 -7.07 -2.54 -9.26
C GLY A 121 -7.71 -1.79 -10.43
N ASP A 122 -8.67 -0.91 -10.15
CA ASP A 122 -9.39 -0.17 -11.19
C ASP A 122 -8.48 0.84 -11.91
N ASN A 123 -7.47 1.42 -11.26
CA ASN A 123 -6.50 2.28 -11.94
C ASN A 123 -5.56 1.48 -12.88
N ASP A 124 -5.38 0.18 -12.63
CA ASP A 124 -4.58 -0.70 -13.48
C ASP A 124 -5.32 -1.20 -14.72
N ILE A 125 -6.61 -1.53 -14.59
CA ILE A 125 -7.38 -2.20 -15.67
C ILE A 125 -8.71 -1.51 -16.06
N GLY A 126 -9.09 -0.43 -15.41
CA GLY A 126 -10.42 0.18 -15.46
C GLY A 126 -11.41 -0.63 -14.64
N GLY A 127 -12.72 -0.35 -14.77
CA GLY A 127 -13.75 -1.14 -14.10
C GLY A 127 -14.59 -0.39 -13.08
N GLU A 128 -14.20 0.84 -12.71
CA GLU A 128 -14.93 1.67 -11.74
C GLU A 128 -16.24 2.19 -12.35
N ASP A 129 -16.16 2.92 -13.46
CA ASP A 129 -17.32 3.49 -14.16
C ASP A 129 -17.76 2.70 -15.41
N ASP A 130 -16.86 1.88 -15.97
CA ASP A 130 -17.03 1.21 -17.26
C ASP A 130 -16.61 -0.26 -17.22
N ARG A 131 -17.06 -1.06 -18.19
CA ARG A 131 -16.62 -2.48 -18.28
C ARG A 131 -15.13 -2.57 -18.59
N VAL A 132 -14.42 -3.42 -17.86
CA VAL A 132 -13.00 -3.72 -18.12
C VAL A 132 -12.80 -4.22 -19.55
N SER A 133 -11.91 -3.54 -20.30
CA SER A 133 -11.53 -3.96 -21.64
C SER A 133 -10.70 -5.24 -21.62
N SER A 134 -11.03 -6.21 -22.48
CA SER A 134 -10.29 -7.46 -22.61
C SER A 134 -8.80 -7.25 -22.92
N ASN A 135 -8.47 -6.23 -23.73
CA ASN A 135 -7.09 -5.95 -24.11
C ASN A 135 -6.27 -5.40 -22.93
N ILE A 136 -6.87 -4.53 -22.12
CA ILE A 136 -6.22 -3.96 -20.94
C ILE A 136 -5.99 -5.06 -19.90
N HIS A 137 -7.01 -5.87 -19.62
CA HIS A 137 -6.88 -7.01 -18.70
C HIS A 137 -5.81 -8.01 -19.15
N LYS A 138 -5.77 -8.35 -20.45
CA LYS A 138 -4.72 -9.22 -21.01
C LYS A 138 -3.32 -8.61 -20.90
N ARG A 139 -3.17 -7.30 -21.11
CA ARG A 139 -1.88 -6.61 -20.95
C ARG A 139 -1.38 -6.71 -19.51
N PHE A 140 -2.24 -6.49 -18.52
CA PHE A 140 -1.88 -6.64 -17.12
C PHE A 140 -1.43 -8.07 -16.81
N ASN A 141 -2.23 -9.08 -17.19
CA ASN A 141 -1.92 -10.49 -16.95
C ASN A 141 -0.64 -10.93 -17.66
N PHE A 142 -0.36 -10.40 -18.85
CA PHE A 142 0.91 -10.66 -19.55
C PHE A 142 2.10 -10.08 -18.78
N ALA A 143 2.00 -8.83 -18.31
CA ALA A 143 3.08 -8.16 -17.60
C ALA A 143 3.35 -8.73 -16.19
N TYR A 144 2.31 -9.24 -15.54
CA TYR A 144 2.37 -9.91 -14.23
C TYR A 144 1.91 -11.36 -14.39
N THR A 145 2.58 -12.11 -15.26
CA THR A 145 2.21 -13.51 -15.57
C THR A 145 2.36 -14.37 -14.32
N GLN A 146 1.22 -14.79 -13.76
CA GLN A 146 1.11 -15.58 -12.53
C GLN A 146 -0.18 -16.43 -12.58
N PRO A 147 -0.22 -17.60 -11.94
CA PRO A 147 -1.48 -18.32 -11.77
C PRO A 147 -2.44 -17.54 -10.88
N ASP A 148 -3.75 -17.78 -11.02
CA ASP A 148 -4.77 -17.13 -10.19
C ASP A 148 -4.98 -17.81 -8.82
N THR A 149 -4.46 -19.03 -8.68
CA THR A 149 -4.34 -19.77 -7.42
C THR A 149 -2.87 -20.04 -7.13
N LEU A 150 -2.39 -19.62 -5.97
CA LEU A 150 -1.00 -19.82 -5.53
C LEU A 150 -0.98 -20.58 -4.20
N VAL A 151 0.02 -21.43 -3.98
CA VAL A 151 0.15 -22.20 -2.73
C VAL A 151 1.54 -21.98 -2.14
N TYR A 152 1.60 -21.58 -0.87
CA TYR A 152 2.83 -21.50 -0.10
C TYR A 152 2.68 -22.27 1.21
N LYS A 153 3.46 -23.34 1.39
CA LYS A 153 3.31 -24.29 2.51
C LYS A 153 1.85 -24.78 2.60
N THR A 154 1.16 -24.48 3.70
CA THR A 154 -0.22 -24.86 4.00
C THR A 154 -1.24 -23.77 3.62
N VAL A 155 -0.79 -22.65 3.04
CA VAL A 155 -1.66 -21.52 2.71
C VAL A 155 -1.92 -21.46 1.21
N THR A 156 -3.19 -21.44 0.83
CA THR A 156 -3.65 -21.29 -0.55
C THR A 156 -4.21 -19.90 -0.74
N PHE A 157 -3.64 -19.15 -1.68
CA PHE A 157 -4.07 -17.79 -2.06
C PHE A 157 -4.90 -17.85 -3.34
N PHE A 158 -6.08 -17.24 -3.29
CA PHE A 158 -6.99 -17.09 -4.41
C PHE A 158 -7.09 -15.63 -4.82
N LYS A 159 -6.76 -15.34 -6.08
CA LYS A 159 -6.94 -14.00 -6.67
C LYS A 159 -8.38 -13.86 -7.16
N VAL A 160 -9.21 -13.19 -6.37
CA VAL A 160 -10.59 -12.85 -6.75
C VAL A 160 -10.61 -11.46 -7.34
N ASN A 161 -11.28 -11.27 -8.48
CA ASN A 161 -11.38 -9.97 -9.13
C ASN A 161 -12.84 -9.57 -9.31
N ARG A 162 -13.29 -8.61 -8.48
CA ARG A 162 -14.64 -8.06 -8.54
C ARG A 162 -14.92 -7.26 -9.82
N LEU A 163 -13.93 -6.54 -10.35
CA LEU A 163 -14.04 -5.69 -11.53
C LEU A 163 -14.34 -6.52 -12.79
N THR A 164 -13.73 -7.69 -12.90
CA THR A 164 -13.94 -8.64 -14.02
C THR A 164 -14.92 -9.76 -13.70
N ARG A 165 -15.40 -9.84 -12.45
CA ARG A 165 -16.21 -10.95 -11.90
C ARG A 165 -15.54 -12.33 -12.08
N THR A 166 -14.24 -12.38 -11.86
CA THR A 166 -13.46 -13.62 -11.99
C THR A 166 -13.28 -14.28 -10.62
N ILE A 167 -13.59 -15.57 -10.56
CA ILE A 167 -13.32 -16.48 -9.43
C ILE A 167 -12.34 -17.54 -9.95
N PRO A 168 -11.18 -17.75 -9.30
CA PRO A 168 -10.22 -18.75 -9.73
C PRO A 168 -10.73 -20.17 -9.47
N GLU A 169 -10.23 -21.14 -10.22
CA GLU A 169 -10.51 -22.55 -9.93
C GLU A 169 -9.89 -22.94 -8.59
N ALA A 170 -10.71 -23.56 -7.73
CA ALA A 170 -10.24 -24.11 -6.46
C ALA A 170 -9.78 -25.58 -6.64
N PRO A 171 -8.69 -26.00 -5.97
CA PRO A 171 -8.29 -27.40 -5.90
C PRO A 171 -9.46 -28.30 -5.44
N LYS A 172 -9.60 -29.51 -5.98
CA LYS A 172 -10.74 -30.40 -5.67
C LYS A 172 -10.82 -30.78 -4.19
N ASP A 173 -9.69 -30.78 -3.50
CA ASP A 173 -9.51 -30.98 -2.06
C ASP A 173 -9.87 -29.75 -1.22
N ALA A 174 -10.01 -28.56 -1.84
CA ALA A 174 -10.55 -27.36 -1.19
C ALA A 174 -12.04 -27.51 -0.80
N PHE A 175 -12.69 -28.62 -1.19
CA PHE A 175 -14.11 -28.90 -0.95
C PHE A 175 -14.39 -30.12 -0.04
N LEU A 176 -13.36 -30.83 0.44
CA LEU A 176 -13.55 -31.98 1.35
C LEU A 176 -14.03 -31.53 2.74
N ASN A 177 -15.21 -32.03 3.12
CA ASN A 177 -15.97 -31.65 4.30
C ASN A 177 -15.13 -31.54 5.58
N ASP A 178 -15.35 -30.43 6.28
CA ASP A 178 -14.81 -30.03 7.58
C ASP A 178 -13.41 -29.37 7.58
N TYR A 179 -13.42 -28.03 7.66
CA TYR A 179 -12.21 -27.23 7.93
C TYR A 179 -11.55 -27.64 9.25
N ALA A 180 -12.29 -28.28 10.17
CA ALA A 180 -11.73 -28.84 11.38
C ALA A 180 -10.62 -29.88 11.12
N GLU A 181 -10.72 -30.62 10.01
CA GLU A 181 -9.84 -31.73 9.65
C GLU A 181 -8.72 -31.33 8.68
N ARG A 182 -8.75 -30.12 8.10
CA ARG A 182 -7.73 -29.67 7.14
C ARG A 182 -6.58 -28.97 7.83
N ASN A 183 -5.38 -29.28 7.36
CA ASN A 183 -4.15 -28.56 7.70
C ASN A 183 -3.79 -27.55 6.59
N THR A 184 -4.81 -26.85 6.06
CA THR A 184 -4.63 -25.79 5.06
C THR A 184 -5.48 -24.57 5.38
N THR A 185 -5.01 -23.39 4.98
CA THR A 185 -5.71 -22.11 5.12
C THR A 185 -5.95 -21.50 3.74
N ASN A 186 -7.20 -21.21 3.42
CA ASN A 186 -7.63 -20.54 2.22
C ASN A 186 -7.72 -19.02 2.47
N VAL A 187 -6.92 -18.28 1.71
CA VAL A 187 -6.83 -16.82 1.75
C VAL A 187 -7.36 -16.26 0.43
N ILE A 188 -8.32 -15.35 0.50
CA ILE A 188 -8.71 -14.56 -0.67
C ILE A 188 -7.93 -13.26 -0.68
N LEU A 189 -7.44 -12.91 -1.86
CA LEU A 189 -6.91 -11.60 -2.17
C LEU A 189 -7.84 -10.98 -3.20
N SER A 190 -8.32 -9.75 -2.95
CA SER A 190 -9.12 -8.98 -3.89
C SER A 190 -8.76 -7.50 -3.76
N HIS A 191 -8.75 -6.74 -4.84
CA HIS A 191 -8.55 -5.30 -4.73
C HIS A 191 -9.77 -4.65 -4.07
N VAL A 192 -10.95 -4.78 -4.70
CA VAL A 192 -12.20 -4.23 -4.17
C VAL A 192 -12.72 -5.12 -3.03
N PRO A 193 -13.16 -4.53 -1.91
CA PRO A 193 -13.83 -5.24 -0.81
C PRO A 193 -14.97 -6.16 -1.25
N LEU A 194 -15.14 -7.28 -0.56
CA LEU A 194 -16.17 -8.28 -0.85
C LEU A 194 -17.32 -8.19 0.14
N LEU A 195 -17.04 -8.30 1.44
CA LEU A 195 -18.06 -8.39 2.49
C LEU A 195 -18.87 -7.10 2.65
N SER A 196 -18.27 -5.93 2.43
CA SER A 196 -18.96 -4.64 2.53
C SER A 196 -19.99 -4.39 1.43
N THR A 197 -19.98 -5.19 0.36
CA THR A 197 -20.95 -5.06 -0.72
C THR A 197 -21.40 -6.46 -1.15
N PRO A 198 -22.33 -7.08 -0.39
CA PRO A 198 -22.76 -8.44 -0.63
C PRO A 198 -23.50 -8.58 -1.97
N GLY A 199 -23.62 -9.80 -2.46
CA GLY A 199 -24.33 -10.12 -3.70
C GLY A 199 -24.02 -11.53 -4.19
N SER A 200 -24.65 -11.95 -5.29
CA SER A 200 -24.50 -13.30 -5.83
C SER A 200 -23.05 -13.66 -6.17
N PHE A 201 -22.26 -12.70 -6.66
CA PHE A 201 -20.83 -12.91 -6.90
C PHE A 201 -20.08 -13.25 -5.61
N VAL A 202 -20.30 -12.48 -4.54
CA VAL A 202 -19.63 -12.70 -3.24
C VAL A 202 -20.09 -14.03 -2.64
N GLN A 203 -21.38 -14.36 -2.71
CA GLN A 203 -21.90 -15.65 -2.26
C GLN A 203 -21.23 -16.83 -2.97
N ASN A 204 -21.06 -16.74 -4.30
CA ASN A 204 -20.34 -17.76 -5.06
C ASN A 204 -18.87 -17.83 -4.65
N VAL A 205 -18.19 -16.70 -4.46
CA VAL A 205 -16.80 -16.66 -3.98
C VAL A 205 -16.67 -17.37 -2.63
N LEU A 206 -17.52 -17.04 -1.65
CA LEU A 206 -17.46 -17.63 -0.32
C LEU A 206 -17.76 -19.14 -0.36
N LYS A 207 -18.76 -19.55 -1.16
CA LYS A 207 -19.15 -20.95 -1.33
C LYS A 207 -18.09 -21.77 -2.06
N GLU A 208 -17.55 -21.24 -3.15
CA GLU A 208 -16.61 -21.95 -4.03
C GLU A 208 -15.20 -22.01 -3.43
N LEU A 209 -14.77 -20.99 -2.70
CA LEU A 209 -13.40 -20.92 -2.18
C LEU A 209 -13.28 -21.26 -0.69
N SER A 210 -14.39 -21.19 0.06
CA SER A 210 -14.44 -21.45 1.52
C SER A 210 -13.27 -20.79 2.27
N PRO A 211 -13.12 -19.45 2.18
CA PRO A 211 -11.99 -18.74 2.76
C PRO A 211 -12.10 -18.64 4.29
N GLN A 212 -10.96 -18.48 4.96
CA GLN A 212 -10.92 -18.12 6.38
C GLN A 212 -10.58 -16.65 6.59
N VAL A 213 -9.77 -16.08 5.69
CA VAL A 213 -9.43 -14.67 5.71
C VAL A 213 -9.41 -14.11 4.30
N ILE A 214 -9.84 -12.86 4.19
CA ILE A 214 -9.90 -12.08 2.96
C ILE A 214 -9.07 -10.82 3.19
N PHE A 215 -8.09 -10.53 2.32
CA PHE A 215 -7.36 -9.26 2.34
C PHE A 215 -7.76 -8.41 1.14
N THR A 216 -8.15 -7.16 1.42
CA THR A 216 -8.65 -6.20 0.41
C THR A 216 -8.02 -4.81 0.53
N ALA A 217 -8.26 -3.94 -0.45
CA ALA A 217 -7.70 -2.59 -0.58
C ALA A 217 -8.79 -1.59 -1.05
N HIS A 218 -8.47 -0.67 -1.97
CA HIS A 218 -9.37 0.26 -2.68
C HIS A 218 -9.94 1.42 -1.83
N GLU A 219 -10.35 1.17 -0.58
CA GLU A 219 -10.96 2.20 0.28
C GLU A 219 -9.93 3.13 0.96
N HIS A 220 -8.63 2.82 0.79
CA HIS A 220 -7.49 3.53 1.40
C HIS A 220 -7.53 3.60 2.93
N LYS A 221 -8.29 2.70 3.57
CA LYS A 221 -8.54 2.69 5.02
C LYS A 221 -8.25 1.32 5.60
N ALA A 222 -7.71 1.32 6.83
CA ALA A 222 -7.55 0.11 7.61
C ALA A 222 -8.85 -0.19 8.38
N LYS A 223 -9.54 -1.28 8.01
CA LYS A 223 -10.71 -1.75 8.75
C LYS A 223 -10.82 -3.27 8.68
N HIS A 224 -11.46 -3.85 9.69
CA HIS A 224 -11.82 -5.26 9.73
C HIS A 224 -13.35 -5.39 9.78
N ILE A 225 -13.84 -6.41 9.09
CA ILE A 225 -15.24 -6.81 9.05
C ILE A 225 -15.26 -8.34 9.18
N SER A 226 -16.22 -8.91 9.91
CA SER A 226 -16.48 -10.34 9.85
C SER A 226 -17.91 -10.67 9.46
N LEU A 227 -18.07 -11.84 8.86
CA LEU A 227 -19.34 -12.44 8.51
C LEU A 227 -19.49 -13.75 9.27
N ASP A 228 -20.52 -13.85 10.10
CA ASP A 228 -20.92 -15.11 10.73
C ASP A 228 -21.58 -16.00 9.68
N THR A 229 -20.98 -17.15 9.38
CA THR A 229 -21.48 -18.06 8.34
C THR A 229 -22.73 -18.85 8.75
N ALA A 230 -23.05 -18.93 10.05
CA ALA A 230 -24.25 -19.60 10.54
C ALA A 230 -25.47 -18.70 10.44
N THR A 231 -25.30 -17.40 10.69
CA THR A 231 -26.40 -16.43 10.67
C THR A 231 -26.48 -15.58 9.40
N ASP A 232 -25.43 -15.59 8.56
CA ASP A 232 -25.25 -14.71 7.40
C ASP A 232 -25.33 -13.21 7.80
N GLN A 233 -24.89 -12.90 9.02
CA GLN A 233 -24.88 -11.54 9.56
C GLN A 233 -23.46 -10.98 9.64
N LEU A 234 -23.32 -9.72 9.25
CA LEU A 234 -22.08 -8.98 9.44
C LEU A 234 -21.94 -8.59 10.91
N SER A 235 -20.75 -8.81 11.46
CA SER A 235 -20.36 -8.33 12.78
C SER A 235 -20.09 -6.83 12.76
N ASP A 236 -19.78 -6.27 13.94
CA ASP A 236 -19.25 -4.91 14.06
C ASP A 236 -17.99 -4.71 13.22
N ILE A 237 -17.87 -3.50 12.66
CA ILE A 237 -16.72 -3.06 11.87
C ILE A 237 -15.69 -2.46 12.81
N TRP A 238 -14.47 -3.00 12.81
CA TRP A 238 -13.36 -2.42 13.56
C TRP A 238 -12.58 -1.47 12.66
N ILE A 239 -12.62 -0.18 12.96
CA ILE A 239 -11.71 0.78 12.32
C ILE A 239 -10.38 0.71 13.05
N LEU A 240 -9.30 0.39 12.33
CA LEU A 240 -7.99 0.28 12.95
C LEU A 240 -7.41 1.67 13.15
N SER A 241 -7.06 2.00 14.40
CA SER A 241 -6.50 3.29 14.76
C SER A 241 -5.05 3.39 14.25
N PRO A 242 -4.65 4.51 13.61
CA PRO A 242 -3.26 4.77 13.23
C PRO A 242 -2.35 5.08 14.43
N TYR A 243 -2.93 5.25 15.62
CA TYR A 243 -2.21 5.55 16.85
C TYR A 243 -2.04 4.32 17.75
N GLU A 244 -2.56 3.16 17.31
CA GLU A 244 -2.45 1.90 18.02
C GLU A 244 -1.74 0.89 17.13
N THR A 245 -0.63 0.33 17.61
CA THR A 245 0.12 -0.72 16.93
C THR A 245 -0.14 -2.08 17.57
N LEU A 246 -1.42 -2.41 17.70
CA LEU A 246 -1.87 -3.67 18.25
C LEU A 246 -1.67 -4.80 17.23
N LEU A 247 -1.34 -5.98 17.76
CA LEU A 247 -1.43 -7.22 17.01
C LEU A 247 -2.83 -7.80 17.24
N TYR A 248 -3.65 -7.77 16.20
CA TYR A 248 -5.01 -8.30 16.25
C TYR A 248 -4.97 -9.79 15.96
N GLN A 249 -5.64 -10.59 16.79
CA GLN A 249 -5.73 -12.03 16.62
C GLN A 249 -7.14 -12.44 16.21
N LEU A 250 -7.25 -13.13 15.08
CA LEU A 250 -8.47 -13.68 14.52
C LEU A 250 -8.40 -15.20 14.59
N ARG A 251 -9.49 -15.82 15.02
CA ARG A 251 -9.61 -17.28 15.06
C ARG A 251 -10.32 -17.79 13.81
N MET A 252 -9.73 -18.75 13.12
CA MET A 252 -10.27 -19.29 11.87
C MET A 252 -11.22 -20.49 12.08
N ASP A 253 -11.37 -20.97 13.31
CA ASP A 253 -12.14 -22.17 13.65
C ASP A 253 -13.59 -21.90 14.07
N VAL A 254 -14.01 -20.62 14.13
CA VAL A 254 -15.28 -20.21 14.77
C VAL A 254 -16.45 -20.09 13.79
N GLY A 255 -16.27 -20.45 12.52
CA GLY A 255 -17.32 -20.26 11.51
C GLY A 255 -17.50 -18.79 11.10
N ASP A 256 -16.61 -17.88 11.50
CA ASP A 256 -16.57 -16.51 11.00
C ASP A 256 -15.61 -16.42 9.81
N ILE A 257 -15.98 -15.63 8.80
CA ILE A 257 -15.08 -15.22 7.71
C ILE A 257 -14.64 -13.79 7.97
N HIS A 258 -13.34 -13.56 8.04
CA HIS A 258 -12.79 -12.23 8.31
C HIS A 258 -12.30 -11.55 7.04
N GLU A 259 -12.71 -10.30 6.81
CA GLU A 259 -12.16 -9.42 5.80
C GLU A 259 -11.35 -8.30 6.46
N VAL A 260 -10.08 -8.19 6.08
CA VAL A 260 -9.18 -7.13 6.52
C VAL A 260 -8.86 -6.24 5.32
N GLN A 261 -9.23 -4.97 5.42
CA GLN A 261 -8.91 -3.96 4.42
C GLN A 261 -7.60 -3.27 4.80
N ILE A 262 -6.68 -3.22 3.86
CA ILE A 262 -5.34 -2.68 4.03
C ILE A 262 -5.34 -1.23 3.54
N PRO A 263 -4.80 -0.29 4.34
CA PRO A 263 -4.71 1.10 3.91
C PRO A 263 -3.71 1.23 2.76
N THR A 264 -3.87 2.28 1.95
CA THR A 264 -2.88 2.63 0.93
C THR A 264 -1.50 2.85 1.56
N CYS A 265 -0.45 2.47 0.85
CA CYS A 265 0.93 2.80 1.22
C CYS A 265 1.42 4.14 0.65
N SER A 266 0.56 4.84 -0.11
CA SER A 266 0.91 6.04 -0.87
C SER A 266 0.21 7.29 -0.35
N TYR A 267 0.99 8.32 0.01
CA TYR A 267 0.42 9.61 0.43
C TYR A 267 -0.29 10.34 -0.71
N ARG A 268 -0.05 9.90 -1.95
CA ARG A 268 -0.72 10.41 -3.15
C ARG A 268 -2.25 10.40 -2.98
N MET A 269 -2.79 9.41 -2.27
CA MET A 269 -4.22 9.24 -2.06
C MET A 269 -4.88 10.28 -1.16
N GLY A 270 -4.15 11.29 -0.71
CA GLY A 270 -4.73 12.39 0.06
C GLY A 270 -5.12 11.99 1.48
N THR A 271 -4.76 10.77 1.91
CA THR A 271 -4.98 10.29 3.28
C THR A 271 -3.71 10.49 4.13
N PRO A 272 -3.82 10.98 5.36
CA PRO A 272 -2.68 11.12 6.26
C PRO A 272 -2.22 9.78 6.85
N HIS A 273 -3.06 8.74 6.78
CA HIS A 273 -2.81 7.45 7.42
C HIS A 273 -2.55 6.39 6.34
N MET A 274 -1.28 6.05 6.19
CA MET A 274 -0.79 5.07 5.22
C MET A 274 -0.11 3.92 5.94
N GLY A 275 -0.10 2.75 5.33
CA GLY A 275 0.45 1.55 5.96
C GLY A 275 0.78 0.44 4.99
N TYR A 276 1.50 -0.55 5.50
CA TYR A 276 1.52 -1.89 4.92
C TYR A 276 0.81 -2.84 5.88
N GLY A 277 0.04 -3.79 5.35
CA GLY A 277 -0.48 -4.86 6.19
C GLY A 277 0.60 -5.90 6.47
N LEU A 278 0.66 -6.41 7.69
CA LEU A 278 1.51 -7.54 8.04
C LEU A 278 0.67 -8.61 8.71
N ALA A 279 0.61 -9.80 8.11
CA ALA A 279 -0.17 -10.92 8.62
C ALA A 279 0.71 -12.15 8.88
N TYR A 280 0.32 -12.92 9.90
CA TYR A 280 0.92 -14.19 10.31
C TYR A 280 -0.19 -15.23 10.28
N ILE A 281 -0.07 -16.22 9.40
CA ILE A 281 -1.04 -17.31 9.29
C ILE A 281 -0.45 -18.56 9.91
N ASP A 282 -1.01 -18.95 11.05
CA ASP A 282 -0.69 -20.19 11.74
C ASP A 282 -1.80 -21.22 11.46
N THR A 283 -1.54 -22.10 10.50
CA THR A 283 -2.52 -23.11 10.10
C THR A 283 -2.75 -24.16 11.18
N GLN A 284 -1.75 -24.46 12.02
CA GLN A 284 -1.87 -25.47 13.07
C GLN A 284 -2.72 -24.95 14.23
N GLU A 285 -2.44 -23.73 14.69
CA GLU A 285 -3.21 -23.06 15.74
C GLU A 285 -4.53 -22.48 15.22
N LYS A 286 -4.76 -22.53 13.91
CA LYS A 286 -5.93 -21.97 13.22
C LYS A 286 -6.14 -20.49 13.55
N THR A 287 -5.05 -19.73 13.62
CA THR A 287 -5.08 -18.30 13.91
C THR A 287 -4.50 -17.47 12.77
N VAL A 288 -5.08 -16.30 12.56
CA VAL A 288 -4.49 -15.23 11.76
C VAL A 288 -4.26 -14.06 12.68
N GLU A 289 -3.01 -13.66 12.81
CA GLU A 289 -2.67 -12.41 13.47
C GLU A 289 -2.30 -11.38 12.42
N PHE A 290 -2.72 -10.14 12.63
CA PHE A 290 -2.38 -9.06 11.70
C PHE A 290 -2.17 -7.73 12.41
N THR A 291 -1.41 -6.87 11.77
CA THR A 291 -1.18 -5.49 12.20
C THR A 291 -0.93 -4.60 10.98
N ILE A 292 -0.99 -3.30 11.17
CA ILE A 292 -0.62 -2.31 10.15
C ILE A 292 0.73 -1.70 10.53
N LEU A 293 1.69 -1.79 9.62
CA LEU A 293 2.94 -1.09 9.68
C LEU A 293 2.70 0.37 9.26
N TRP A 294 2.18 1.17 10.19
CA TRP A 294 1.84 2.59 9.95
C TRP A 294 3.06 3.39 9.52
N LEU A 295 2.89 4.23 8.51
CA LEU A 295 3.94 5.03 7.88
C LEU A 295 3.88 6.50 8.36
N PRO A 296 5.00 7.23 8.30
CA PRO A 296 4.98 8.62 8.72
C PRO A 296 4.15 9.47 7.75
N ASP A 297 3.31 10.35 8.29
CA ASP A 297 2.51 11.29 7.48
C ASP A 297 3.44 12.21 6.68
N ARG A 298 3.31 12.17 5.35
CA ARG A 298 4.15 12.96 4.45
C ARG A 298 3.72 14.42 4.37
N PHE A 299 2.43 14.75 4.59
CA PHE A 299 1.93 16.11 4.39
C PHE A 299 2.53 17.15 5.35
N PRO A 300 2.67 16.90 6.67
CA PRO A 300 3.37 17.80 7.58
C PRO A 300 4.83 18.02 7.19
N LEU A 301 5.51 16.99 6.69
CA LEU A 301 6.90 17.08 6.25
C LEU A 301 7.03 17.99 5.02
N LEU A 302 6.14 17.83 4.03
CA LEU A 302 6.09 18.71 2.87
C LEU A 302 5.77 20.17 3.25
N ARG A 303 4.85 20.39 4.19
CA ARG A 303 4.56 21.73 4.73
C ARG A 303 5.78 22.33 5.42
N ALA A 304 6.55 21.53 6.17
CA ALA A 304 7.78 21.99 6.80
C ALA A 304 8.81 22.47 5.75
N TYR A 305 8.95 21.77 4.60
CA TYR A 305 9.78 22.24 3.50
C TYR A 305 9.34 23.59 2.94
N ILE A 306 8.04 23.78 2.74
CA ILE A 306 7.48 25.04 2.24
C ILE A 306 7.78 26.19 3.22
N VAL A 307 7.50 25.99 4.51
CA VAL A 307 7.75 27.00 5.55
C VAL A 307 9.23 27.37 5.61
N VAL A 308 10.13 26.39 5.66
CA VAL A 308 11.58 26.64 5.71
C VAL A 308 12.06 27.31 4.42
N GLY A 309 11.54 26.91 3.26
CA GLY A 309 11.84 27.55 1.98
C GLY A 309 11.46 29.03 1.97
N ILE A 310 10.25 29.38 2.42
CA ILE A 310 9.79 30.77 2.55
C ILE A 310 10.70 31.56 3.48
N LEU A 311 11.06 31.00 4.65
CA LEU A 311 11.96 31.67 5.60
C LEU A 311 13.34 31.96 4.99
N VAL A 312 13.91 31.01 4.22
CA VAL A 312 15.18 31.20 3.54
C VAL A 312 15.09 32.32 2.49
N VAL A 313 14.01 32.37 1.71
CA VAL A 313 13.79 33.44 0.72
C VAL A 313 13.65 34.79 1.39
N ILE A 314 12.86 34.91 2.47
CA ILE A 314 12.70 36.15 3.22
C ILE A 314 14.06 36.62 3.77
N LEU A 315 14.84 35.73 4.38
CA LEU A 315 16.17 36.05 4.88
C LEU A 315 17.10 36.53 3.76
N ALA A 316 17.09 35.85 2.61
CA ALA A 316 17.90 36.24 1.45
C ALA A 316 17.52 37.64 0.93
N ILE A 317 16.23 37.96 0.85
CA ILE A 317 15.74 39.30 0.46
C ILE A 317 16.20 40.33 1.49
N CYS A 318 16.04 40.06 2.79
CA CYS A 318 16.50 40.97 3.85
C CYS A 318 18.00 41.24 3.74
N PHE A 319 18.84 40.21 3.57
CA PHE A 319 20.28 40.38 3.38
C PHE A 319 20.62 41.18 2.13
N PHE A 320 19.92 40.95 1.02
CA PHE A 320 20.13 41.70 -0.22
C PHE A 320 19.76 43.18 -0.07
N VAL A 321 18.61 43.47 0.53
CA VAL A 321 18.15 44.84 0.79
C VAL A 321 19.10 45.55 1.77
N SER A 322 19.46 44.92 2.88
CA SER A 322 20.43 45.48 3.84
C SER A 322 21.80 45.73 3.20
N GLY A 323 22.28 44.82 2.35
CA GLY A 323 23.53 44.99 1.60
C GLY A 323 23.50 46.15 0.59
N CYS A 324 22.35 46.36 -0.07
CA CYS A 324 22.13 47.52 -0.95
C CYS A 324 22.06 48.84 -0.16
N CYS A 325 21.40 48.86 1.02
CA CYS A 325 21.34 50.04 1.88
C CYS A 325 22.73 50.44 2.43
N VAL A 326 23.56 49.48 2.84
CA VAL A 326 24.91 49.76 3.35
C VAL A 326 25.84 50.29 2.25
N LYS A 327 25.74 49.77 1.02
CA LYS A 327 26.51 50.30 -0.13
C LYS A 327 26.12 51.73 -0.49
N SER A 328 24.83 52.10 -0.35
CA SER A 328 24.36 53.46 -0.65
C SER A 328 24.91 54.51 0.34
N TYR A 329 25.09 54.16 1.62
CA TYR A 329 25.66 55.05 2.64
C TYR A 329 27.18 55.26 2.50
N ALA A 330 27.93 54.25 2.03
CA ALA A 330 29.39 54.36 1.87
C ALA A 330 29.81 55.37 0.78
N THR A 331 28.92 55.66 -0.18
CA THR A 331 29.19 56.62 -1.27
C THR A 331 29.04 58.10 -0.87
N TYR A 332 28.49 58.42 0.30
CA TYR A 332 28.22 59.80 0.71
C TYR A 332 29.28 60.46 1.63
N ASN A 333 30.38 59.76 1.96
CA ASN A 333 31.44 60.27 2.84
C ASN A 333 32.72 60.76 2.12
N ARG A 334 32.66 61.10 0.83
CA ARG A 334 33.72 61.93 0.23
C ARG A 334 33.41 63.40 0.49
N LEU A 335 33.89 63.92 1.61
CA LEU A 335 34.05 65.35 1.83
C LEU A 335 34.92 65.95 0.70
N PRO A 336 34.55 67.11 0.12
CA PRO A 336 35.41 67.81 -0.82
C PRO A 336 36.65 68.36 -0.09
N PRO A 337 37.82 68.45 -0.74
CA PRO A 337 38.97 69.10 -0.15
C PRO A 337 38.84 70.63 -0.20
N VAL A 338 39.22 71.22 0.94
CA VAL A 338 39.46 72.64 1.27
C VAL A 338 38.25 73.48 1.62
#